data_AF-A0A259N7W1-F1
#
_entry.id   AF-A0A259N7W1-F1
#
_cell.length_a   1.000
_cell.length_b   1.000
_cell.length_c   1.000
_cell.angle_alpha   90.00
_cell.angle_beta   90.00
_cell.angle_gamma   90.00
#
_symmetry.space_group_name_H-M   'P 1'
#
loop_
_entity.id
_entity.type
_entity.pdbx_description
1 polymer ?
#
loop_
_entity_poly.entity_id
_entity_poly.type
_entity_poly.pdbx_seq_one_letter_code
_entity_poly.pdbx_strand_id
1 'polypeptide(L)'
;MKYMSKLALAGFATIWFCFAQAQIPDTHYSHGISYITGGVGEEESQSMIAEAKQWPLFLELSQLENGRGMWIFGANITILNSQNKIVFDAQADGPYMLINLPQGEFLIEARYQNGRFLQHKLSRS
;
A
#
# COMPACT_ATOMS: atom_id res chain seq x y z
N MET A 1 -64.71 0.48 -28.48
CA MET A 1 -64.07 -0.30 -29.55
C MET A 1 -62.58 0.01 -29.53
N LYS A 2 -61.73 -1.01 -29.39
CA LYS A 2 -60.28 -0.97 -29.07
C LYS A 2 -59.43 -0.87 -30.34
N TYR A 3 -58.38 -0.02 -30.37
CA TYR A 3 -57.13 -0.14 -31.18
C TYR A 3 -56.09 0.82 -30.52
N MET A 4 -55.07 0.44 -29.74
CA MET A 4 -53.93 -0.47 -29.87
C MET A 4 -52.77 0.05 -30.75
N SER A 5 -51.72 0.54 -30.06
CA SER A 5 -50.28 0.42 -30.33
C SER A 5 -49.61 1.16 -31.51
N LYS A 6 -48.56 1.93 -31.20
CA LYS A 6 -47.17 1.59 -31.55
C LYS A 6 -46.15 2.40 -30.72
N LEU A 7 -45.47 1.67 -29.84
CA LEU A 7 -44.21 1.99 -29.19
C LEU A 7 -43.13 2.26 -30.26
N ALA A 8 -42.33 3.30 -30.09
CA ALA A 8 -40.99 3.38 -30.67
C ALA A 8 -40.02 3.72 -29.54
N LEU A 9 -39.55 2.67 -28.87
CA LEU A 9 -38.50 2.74 -27.86
C LEU A 9 -37.17 2.78 -28.60
N ALA A 10 -36.60 3.97 -28.80
CA ALA A 10 -35.22 4.11 -29.27
C ALA A 10 -34.30 3.68 -28.13
N GLY A 11 -33.79 2.46 -28.21
CA GLY A 11 -32.86 1.89 -27.23
C GLY A 11 -31.53 2.65 -27.26
N PHE A 12 -31.31 3.52 -26.28
CA PHE A 12 -29.99 4.04 -25.98
C PHE A 12 -29.28 2.99 -25.12
N ALA A 13 -28.53 2.09 -25.76
CA ALA A 13 -27.64 1.19 -25.06
C ALA A 13 -26.46 2.01 -24.54
N THR A 14 -26.62 2.64 -23.36
CA THR A 14 -25.48 3.16 -22.62
C THR A 14 -24.67 1.96 -22.17
N ILE A 15 -23.56 1.70 -22.84
CA ILE A 15 -22.54 0.78 -22.37
C ILE A 15 -21.96 1.42 -21.10
N TRP A 16 -22.36 0.91 -19.93
CA TRP A 16 -21.70 1.25 -18.69
C TRP A 16 -20.38 0.50 -18.69
N PHE A 17 -19.34 1.14 -19.22
CA PHE A 17 -17.97 0.70 -18.99
C PHE A 17 -17.70 0.90 -17.50
N CYS A 18 -17.78 -0.18 -16.71
CA CYS A 18 -17.28 -0.15 -15.35
C CYS A 18 -15.75 -0.20 -15.44
N PHE A 19 -15.12 0.98 -15.47
CA PHE A 19 -13.69 1.06 -15.21
C PHE A 19 -13.49 0.73 -13.73
N ALA A 20 -13.06 -0.50 -13.44
CA ALA A 20 -12.46 -0.82 -12.16
C ALA A 20 -11.17 0.00 -12.06
N GLN A 21 -11.27 1.17 -11.44
CA GLN A 21 -10.13 2.05 -11.23
C GLN A 21 -9.39 1.47 -10.03
N ALA A 22 -8.25 0.84 -10.27
CA ALA A 22 -7.43 0.30 -9.20
C ALA A 22 -7.02 1.48 -8.28
N GLN A 23 -7.52 1.48 -7.04
CA GLN A 23 -7.41 2.62 -6.14
C GLN A 23 -6.10 2.53 -5.35
N ILE A 24 -5.29 3.57 -5.40
CA ILE A 24 -4.12 3.73 -4.51
C ILE A 24 -4.64 4.23 -3.16
N PRO A 25 -4.16 3.69 -2.02
CA PRO A 25 -4.51 4.17 -0.70
C PRO A 25 -4.19 5.66 -0.50
N ASP A 26 -4.92 6.30 0.41
CA ASP A 26 -4.68 7.70 0.78
C ASP A 26 -3.26 7.90 1.35
N THR A 27 -2.66 9.05 1.04
CA THR A 27 -1.35 9.41 1.60
C THR A 27 -1.46 9.83 3.06
N HIS A 28 -0.70 9.14 3.91
CA HIS A 28 -0.55 9.43 5.32
C HIS A 28 0.80 10.10 5.61
N TYR A 29 0.95 10.61 6.84
CA TYR A 29 2.17 11.27 7.28
C TYR A 29 2.57 10.82 8.69
N SER A 30 3.85 10.51 8.88
CA SER A 30 4.46 10.27 10.19
C SER A 30 5.70 11.15 10.31
N HIS A 31 5.77 11.99 11.35
CA HIS A 31 6.90 12.90 11.59
C HIS A 31 7.27 13.77 10.36
N GLY A 32 6.29 14.12 9.52
CA GLY A 32 6.49 14.91 8.29
C GLY A 32 6.93 14.08 7.07
N ILE A 33 7.11 12.78 7.20
CA ILE A 33 7.41 11.85 6.11
C ILE A 33 6.10 11.26 5.59
N SER A 34 5.83 11.41 4.30
CA SER A 34 4.65 10.84 3.66
C SER A 34 4.81 9.34 3.44
N TYR A 35 3.71 8.59 3.56
CA TYR A 35 3.66 7.16 3.28
C TYR A 35 2.29 6.70 2.79
N ILE A 36 2.25 5.57 2.10
CA ILE A 36 1.03 4.80 1.81
C ILE A 36 1.25 3.35 2.21
N THR A 37 0.20 2.67 2.65
CA THR A 37 0.25 1.24 3.02
C THR A 37 -1.04 0.55 2.64
N GLY A 38 -0.95 -0.73 2.28
CA GLY A 38 -2.07 -1.52 1.78
C GLY A 38 -1.57 -2.73 0.99
N GLY A 39 -2.35 -3.16 0.01
CA GLY A 39 -2.03 -4.30 -0.86
C GLY A 39 -2.57 -5.62 -0.35
N VAL A 40 -3.73 -5.63 0.30
CA VAL A 40 -4.36 -6.88 0.76
C VAL A 40 -5.10 -7.55 -0.40
N GLY A 41 -5.69 -6.76 -1.30
CA GLY A 41 -6.31 -7.23 -2.53
C GLY A 41 -5.33 -7.32 -3.69
N GLU A 42 -5.62 -8.16 -4.69
CA GLU A 42 -4.78 -8.33 -5.89
C GLU A 42 -4.64 -7.02 -6.68
N GLU A 43 -5.75 -6.32 -6.96
CA GLU A 43 -5.73 -5.05 -7.71
C GLU A 43 -5.00 -3.94 -6.95
N GLU A 44 -5.20 -3.87 -5.63
CA GLU A 44 -4.51 -2.91 -4.76
C GLU A 44 -3.01 -3.23 -4.70
N SER A 45 -2.64 -4.50 -4.62
CA SER A 45 -1.25 -4.96 -4.66
C SER A 45 -0.57 -4.54 -5.95
N GLN A 46 -1.20 -4.79 -7.10
CA GLN A 46 -0.68 -4.39 -8.39
C GLN A 46 -0.53 -2.86 -8.49
N SER A 47 -1.47 -2.11 -7.94
CA SER A 47 -1.41 -0.63 -7.90
C SER A 47 -0.26 -0.14 -7.03
N MET A 48 -0.09 -0.70 -5.83
CA MET A 48 1.01 -0.39 -4.92
C MET A 48 2.37 -0.71 -5.56
N ILE A 49 2.51 -1.86 -6.21
CA ILE A 49 3.74 -2.25 -6.91
C ILE A 49 4.04 -1.32 -8.10
N ALA A 50 3.01 -0.90 -8.84
CA ALA A 50 3.18 0.06 -9.93
C ALA A 50 3.60 1.44 -9.41
N GLU A 51 2.98 1.90 -8.33
CA GLU A 51 3.24 3.17 -7.66
C GLU A 51 4.64 3.20 -7.03
N ALA A 52 5.15 2.06 -6.53
CA ALA A 52 6.45 1.93 -5.86
C ALA A 52 7.63 2.55 -6.62
N LYS A 53 7.55 2.64 -7.95
CA LYS A 53 8.57 3.27 -8.81
C LYS A 53 8.80 4.75 -8.51
N GLN A 54 7.78 5.43 -7.96
CA GLN A 54 7.84 6.86 -7.61
C GLN A 54 8.31 7.08 -6.17
N TRP A 55 8.44 6.01 -5.39
CA TRP A 55 8.67 6.10 -3.95
C TRP A 55 10.12 5.71 -3.59
N PRO A 56 10.82 6.54 -2.79
CA PRO A 56 12.16 6.28 -2.29
C PRO A 56 12.41 4.93 -1.63
N LEU A 57 11.41 4.43 -0.91
CA LEU A 57 11.48 3.21 -0.11
C LEU A 57 10.19 2.43 -0.30
N PHE A 58 10.35 1.17 -0.68
CA PHE A 58 9.30 0.17 -0.75
C PHE A 58 9.61 -0.96 0.23
N LEU A 59 8.68 -1.21 1.14
CA LEU A 59 8.73 -2.31 2.08
C LEU A 59 7.68 -3.35 1.69
N GLU A 60 8.12 -4.60 1.68
CA GLU A 60 7.31 -5.79 1.48
C GLU A 60 7.40 -6.64 2.75
N LEU A 61 6.24 -6.94 3.35
CA LEU A 61 6.11 -7.50 4.68
C LEU A 61 5.52 -8.91 4.61
N SER A 62 6.35 -9.90 4.93
CA SER A 62 5.94 -11.28 5.04
C SER A 62 6.55 -11.97 6.25
N GLN A 63 5.88 -13.02 6.72
CA GLN A 63 6.38 -13.92 7.75
C GLN A 63 6.61 -15.30 7.14
N LEU A 64 7.73 -15.93 7.50
CA LEU A 64 7.99 -17.32 7.14
C LEU A 64 7.21 -18.25 8.09
N GLU A 65 6.22 -18.94 7.55
CA GLU A 65 5.44 -19.96 8.24
C GLU A 65 5.57 -21.29 7.49
N ASN A 66 6.07 -22.32 8.17
CA ASN A 66 6.28 -23.66 7.58
C ASN A 66 7.07 -23.66 6.25
N GLY A 67 8.04 -22.75 6.11
CA GLY A 67 8.84 -22.60 4.90
C GLY A 67 8.16 -21.84 3.75
N ARG A 68 6.96 -21.29 3.97
CA ARG A 68 6.25 -20.42 3.02
C ARG A 68 6.22 -18.99 3.54
N GLY A 69 6.41 -18.02 2.65
CA GLY A 69 6.16 -16.61 2.96
C GLY A 69 4.66 -16.35 2.98
N MET A 70 4.15 -15.90 4.11
CA MET A 70 2.78 -15.45 4.31
C MET A 70 2.78 -13.93 4.41
N TRP A 71 1.95 -13.27 3.61
CA TRP A 71 1.75 -11.83 3.72
C TRP A 71 1.20 -11.45 5.09
N ILE A 72 1.74 -10.38 5.67
CA ILE A 72 1.30 -9.88 6.97
C ILE A 72 0.82 -8.44 6.88
N PHE A 73 -0.09 -8.09 7.77
CA PHE A 73 -0.59 -6.75 8.00
C PHE A 73 -0.55 -6.46 9.51
N GLY A 74 -0.49 -5.20 9.91
CA GLY A 74 -0.41 -4.77 11.30
C GLY A 74 1.01 -4.73 11.87
N ALA A 75 2.06 -4.88 11.05
CA ALA A 75 3.44 -4.69 11.49
C ALA A 75 3.70 -3.20 11.77
N ASN A 76 4.36 -2.90 12.90
CA ASN A 76 4.81 -1.55 13.21
C ASN A 76 6.19 -1.30 12.61
N ILE A 77 6.32 -0.25 11.82
CA ILE A 77 7.56 0.16 11.17
C ILE A 77 8.08 1.42 11.85
N THR A 78 9.26 1.32 12.43
CA THR A 78 9.97 2.44 13.06
C THR A 78 11.26 2.70 12.27
N ILE A 79 11.52 3.96 11.92
CA ILE A 79 12.77 4.36 11.25
C ILE A 79 13.50 5.35 12.15
N LEU A 80 14.76 5.05 12.41
CA LEU A 80 15.68 5.91 13.15
C LEU A 80 16.70 6.52 12.19
N ASN A 81 17.07 7.77 12.42
CA ASN A 81 18.18 8.40 11.71
C ASN A 81 19.55 8.01 12.31
N SER A 82 20.64 8.53 11.75
CA SER A 82 22.02 8.32 12.23
C SER A 82 22.30 8.80 13.67
N GLN A 83 21.40 9.58 14.26
CA GLN A 83 21.46 10.05 15.65
C GLN A 83 20.58 9.21 16.59
N ASN A 84 20.07 8.07 16.12
CA ASN A 84 19.12 7.21 16.83
C ASN A 84 17.80 7.91 17.21
N LYS A 85 17.44 8.98 16.49
CA LYS A 85 16.13 9.65 16.67
C LYS A 85 15.10 8.99 15.76
N ILE A 86 13.93 8.68 16.32
CA ILE A 86 12.76 8.25 15.54
C ILE A 86 12.34 9.38 14.61
N VAL A 87 12.35 9.07 13.31
CA VAL A 87 11.92 9.97 12.23
C VAL A 87 10.73 9.43 11.47
N PHE A 88 10.30 8.21 11.75
CA PHE A 88 9.09 7.59 11.21
C PHE A 88 8.61 6.52 12.19
N ASP A 89 7.30 6.47 12.43
CA ASP A 89 6.65 5.43 13.21
C ASP A 89 5.20 5.29 12.72
N ALA A 90 4.86 4.13 12.17
CA ALA A 90 3.52 3.84 11.65
C ALA A 90 3.25 2.32 11.59
N GLN A 91 1.98 1.95 11.71
CA GLN A 91 1.51 0.60 11.46
C GLN A 91 1.23 0.43 9.95
N ALA A 92 1.66 -0.70 9.39
CA ALA A 92 1.34 -1.09 8.03
C ALA A 92 -0.02 -1.79 7.98
N ASP A 93 -0.94 -1.31 7.15
CA ASP A 93 -2.29 -1.87 7.02
C ASP A 93 -2.34 -3.06 6.05
N GLY A 94 -1.25 -3.32 5.33
CA GLY A 94 -1.11 -4.43 4.41
C GLY A 94 0.35 -4.89 4.25
N PRO A 95 0.61 -5.83 3.33
CA PRO A 95 1.95 -6.33 3.08
C PRO A 95 2.88 -5.30 2.43
N TYR A 96 2.34 -4.20 1.90
CA TYR A 96 3.13 -3.17 1.25
C TYR A 96 3.07 -1.84 1.99
N MET A 97 4.23 -1.18 2.09
CA MET A 97 4.35 0.18 2.60
C MET A 97 5.36 0.96 1.75
N LEU A 98 4.93 2.09 1.20
CA LEU A 98 5.76 3.00 0.43
C LEU A 98 6.01 4.25 1.26
N ILE A 99 7.28 4.64 1.40
CA ILE A 99 7.70 5.71 2.31
C ILE A 99 8.55 6.70 1.54
N ASN A 100 8.21 7.99 1.62
CA ASN A 100 8.96 9.07 1.01
C ASN A 100 10.14 9.49 1.89
N LEU A 101 11.04 8.53 2.13
CA LEU A 101 12.19 8.73 2.99
C LEU A 101 13.22 9.62 2.27
N PRO A 102 13.63 10.76 2.85
CA PRO A 102 14.67 11.60 2.28
C PRO A 102 16.00 10.84 2.19
N GLN A 103 16.94 11.39 1.44
CA GLN A 103 18.29 10.84 1.35
C GLN A 103 18.98 10.86 2.73
N GLY A 104 19.70 9.79 3.07
CA GLY A 104 20.40 9.67 4.35
C GLY A 104 20.67 8.23 4.79
N GLU A 105 21.26 8.12 5.98
CA GLU A 105 21.46 6.84 6.68
C GLU A 105 20.34 6.61 7.70
N PHE A 106 19.71 5.44 7.60
CA PHE A 106 18.60 5.08 8.46
C PHE A 106 18.70 3.64 8.96
N LEU A 107 18.12 3.43 10.13
CA LEU A 107 17.83 2.12 10.68
C LEU A 107 16.33 1.87 10.59
N ILE A 108 15.93 0.81 9.89
CA ILE A 108 14.53 0.41 9.80
C ILE A 108 14.32 -0.78 10.72
N GLU A 109 13.33 -0.66 11.60
CA GLU A 109 12.90 -1.69 12.54
C GLU A 109 11.44 -2.05 12.24
N ALA A 110 11.20 -3.32 11.91
CA ALA A 110 9.84 -3.85 11.76
C ALA A 110 9.51 -4.76 12.95
N ARG A 111 8.35 -4.54 13.59
CA ARG A 111 7.85 -5.35 14.70
C ARG A 111 6.47 -5.90 14.35
N TYR A 112 6.29 -7.21 14.44
CA TYR A 112 5.02 -7.88 14.19
C TYR A 112 4.69 -8.86 15.34
N GLN A 113 3.52 -8.72 15.96
CA GLN A 113 3.09 -9.54 17.11
C GLN A 113 4.16 -9.61 18.23
N ASN A 114 4.32 -10.77 18.89
CA ASN A 114 5.33 -11.04 19.92
C ASN A 114 6.71 -11.42 19.33
N GLY A 115 6.92 -11.24 18.01
CA GLY A 115 8.02 -11.91 17.29
C GLY A 115 8.69 -11.07 16.20
N ARG A 116 10.02 -11.00 16.33
CA ARG A 116 11.07 -10.56 15.38
C ARG A 116 11.06 -9.09 14.94
N PHE A 117 12.11 -8.43 15.41
CA PHE A 117 12.72 -7.25 14.81
C PHE A 117 13.38 -7.65 13.48
N LEU A 118 12.99 -7.04 12.38
CA LEU A 118 13.85 -6.97 11.20
C LEU A 118 14.56 -5.63 11.25
N GLN A 119 15.88 -5.67 11.46
CA GLN A 119 16.74 -4.51 11.44
C GLN A 119 17.44 -4.46 10.09
N HIS A 120 17.12 -3.46 9.27
CA HIS A 120 17.81 -3.23 8.00
C HIS A 120 18.46 -1.84 8.04
N LYS A 121 19.78 -1.80 7.89
CA LYS A 121 20.49 -0.53 7.69
C LYS A 121 20.34 -0.13 6.22
N LEU A 122 19.66 0.98 5.98
CA LEU A 122 19.50 1.56 4.66
C LEU A 122 20.39 2.79 4.53
N SER A 123 21.20 2.83 3.49
CA SER A 123 21.96 4.02 3.11
C SER A 123 21.46 4.47 1.74
N ARG A 124 20.81 5.63 1.68
CA ARG A 124 20.34 6.22 0.42
C ARG A 124 21.34 7.29 -0.02
N SER A 125 21.97 7.08 -1.18
CA SER A 125 22.92 7.98 -1.84
C SER A 125 22.27 8.82 -2.94
#